data_AF-A0A523YB43-F1
#
_entry.id   AF-A0A523YB43-F1
#
_cell.length_a   1.000
_cell.length_b   1.000
_cell.length_c   1.000
_cell.angle_alpha   90.00
_cell.angle_beta   90.00
_cell.angle_gamma   90.00
#
_symmetry.space_group_name_H-M   'P 1'
#
loop_
_entity.id
_entity.type
_entity.pdbx_description
1 polymer ?
#
loop_
_entity_poly.entity_id
_entity_poly.type
_entity_poly.pdbx_seq_one_letter_code
_entity_poly.pdbx_strand_id
1 'polypeptide(L)'
;NTFFGGGLVAHVGFAEPFCPVLSHILYQTAKEAGAKVHNRGTYMVMEGPLFSTKAESFLYRSWGASVIGMTALPEAKLAREAEICYATLAYVTDYDCWHESHDSVTIEMVIANLLRSVEMAKKILKMVATQIPEKRECQCATALKDAIITSPEHIPAQLKKELALLIGKYVK
;
A
#
# COMPACT_ATOMS: atom_id res chain seq x y z
N ASN A 1 7.99 1.84 12.20
CA ASN A 1 6.56 1.47 12.18
C ASN A 1 6.42 0.00 11.85
N THR A 2 6.15 -0.81 12.88
CA THR A 2 5.93 -2.27 12.87
C THR A 2 5.01 -2.60 14.06
N PHE A 3 4.24 -3.68 14.01
CA PHE A 3 3.51 -4.21 15.16
C PHE A 3 4.41 -4.90 16.18
N PHE A 4 5.64 -5.24 15.80
CA PHE A 4 6.55 -6.05 16.61
C PHE A 4 7.57 -5.20 17.37
N GLY A 5 8.09 -5.74 18.47
CA GLY A 5 8.92 -5.03 19.44
C GLY A 5 8.72 -5.62 20.84
N GLY A 6 9.35 -5.04 21.87
CA GLY A 6 9.05 -5.38 23.27
C GLY A 6 9.24 -6.86 23.66
N GLY A 7 10.10 -7.59 22.96
CA GLY A 7 10.32 -9.03 23.18
C GLY A 7 9.75 -9.95 22.11
N LEU A 8 9.14 -9.42 21.05
CA LEU A 8 8.77 -10.17 19.84
C LEU A 8 9.43 -9.55 18.62
N VAL A 9 10.22 -10.35 17.90
CA VAL A 9 10.91 -9.94 16.67
C VAL A 9 10.40 -10.77 15.49
N ALA A 10 10.01 -10.09 14.42
CA ALA A 10 9.66 -10.72 13.16
C ALA A 10 10.21 -9.93 11.96
N HIS A 11 10.63 -10.63 10.91
CA HIS A 11 11.14 -10.05 9.67
C HIS A 11 10.35 -10.57 8.47
N VAL A 12 9.28 -9.85 8.12
CA VAL A 12 8.38 -10.25 7.05
C VAL A 12 8.93 -9.83 5.68
N GLY A 13 8.91 -10.74 4.71
CA GLY A 13 9.31 -10.45 3.34
C GLY A 13 8.43 -9.38 2.69
N PHE A 14 9.07 -8.33 2.14
CA PHE A 14 8.40 -7.15 1.61
C PHE A 14 8.89 -6.71 0.21
N ALA A 15 9.56 -7.61 -0.52
CA ALA A 15 10.08 -7.31 -1.87
C ALA A 15 8.96 -6.91 -2.85
N GLU A 16 7.82 -7.60 -2.78
CA GLU A 16 6.61 -7.29 -3.54
C GLU A 16 5.54 -6.79 -2.57
N PRO A 17 5.39 -5.47 -2.35
CA PRO A 17 4.60 -4.92 -1.25
C PRO A 17 3.09 -5.12 -1.45
N PHE A 18 2.63 -5.13 -2.70
CA PHE A 18 1.22 -5.27 -3.04
C PHE A 18 0.84 -6.73 -3.35
N CYS A 19 -0.39 -7.10 -3.03
CA CYS A 19 -0.95 -8.42 -3.33
C CYS A 19 -1.15 -8.55 -4.86
N PRO A 20 -0.52 -9.53 -5.52
CA PRO A 20 -0.60 -9.67 -6.98
C PRO A 20 -2.02 -10.00 -7.46
N VAL A 21 -2.77 -10.79 -6.68
CA VAL A 21 -4.16 -11.16 -6.99
C VAL A 21 -5.07 -9.93 -6.92
N LEU A 22 -5.02 -9.18 -5.81
CA LEU A 22 -5.86 -7.99 -5.64
C LEU A 22 -5.49 -6.88 -6.63
N SER A 23 -4.19 -6.70 -6.91
CA SER A 23 -3.71 -5.74 -7.91
C SER A 23 -4.20 -6.08 -9.32
N HIS A 24 -4.22 -7.37 -9.67
CA HIS A 24 -4.76 -7.83 -10.95
C HIS A 24 -6.26 -7.54 -11.07
N ILE A 25 -7.05 -7.89 -10.05
CA ILE A 25 -8.49 -7.62 -10.01
C ILE A 25 -8.76 -6.12 -10.15
N LEU A 26 -8.06 -5.29 -9.36
CA LEU A 26 -8.15 -3.82 -9.44
C LEU A 26 -7.89 -3.31 -10.85
N TYR A 27 -6.83 -3.79 -11.52
CA TYR A 27 -6.50 -3.37 -12.87
C TYR A 27 -7.58 -3.76 -13.90
N GLN A 28 -8.04 -5.02 -13.89
CA GLN A 28 -9.07 -5.47 -14.83
C GLN A 28 -10.38 -4.72 -14.62
N THR A 29 -10.82 -4.61 -13.37
CA THR A 29 -12.04 -3.88 -13.03
C THR A 29 -11.95 -2.40 -13.41
N ALA A 30 -10.80 -1.74 -13.20
CA ALA A 30 -10.61 -0.35 -13.62
C ALA A 30 -10.71 -0.19 -15.15
N LYS A 31 -10.13 -1.12 -15.90
CA LYS A 31 -10.22 -1.14 -17.36
C LYS A 31 -11.66 -1.36 -17.84
N GLU A 32 -12.37 -2.34 -17.27
CA GLU A 32 -13.79 -2.61 -17.55
C GLU A 32 -14.69 -1.42 -17.20
N ALA A 33 -14.38 -0.70 -16.12
CA ALA A 33 -15.11 0.49 -15.72
C ALA A 33 -14.91 1.68 -16.70
N GLY A 34 -13.96 1.58 -17.64
CA GLY A 34 -13.63 2.57 -18.65
C GLY A 34 -12.52 3.54 -18.25
N ALA A 35 -11.78 3.27 -17.17
CA ALA A 35 -10.70 4.14 -16.73
C ALA A 35 -9.45 3.97 -17.59
N LYS A 36 -8.74 5.07 -17.85
CA LYS A 36 -7.35 5.03 -18.30
C LYS A 36 -6.48 4.63 -17.10
N VAL A 37 -5.93 3.42 -17.13
CA VAL A 37 -5.23 2.82 -15.99
C VAL A 37 -3.90 2.19 -16.42
N HIS A 38 -2.91 2.29 -15.54
CA HIS A 38 -1.59 1.67 -15.69
C HIS A 38 -1.47 0.52 -14.69
N ASN A 39 -1.00 -0.66 -15.12
CA ASN A 39 -0.92 -1.86 -14.28
C ASN A 39 0.38 -2.00 -13.49
N ARG A 40 1.34 -1.08 -13.68
CA ARG A 40 2.66 -1.10 -13.06
C ARG A 40 3.14 0.32 -12.80
N GLY A 41 3.94 0.48 -11.76
CA GLY A 41 4.60 1.72 -11.41
C GLY A 41 5.23 1.63 -10.02
N THR A 42 6.21 2.48 -9.76
CA THR A 42 6.85 2.60 -8.45
C THR A 42 6.20 3.76 -7.69
N TYR A 43 5.61 3.48 -6.53
CA TYR A 43 5.04 4.50 -5.64
C TYR A 43 6.13 5.01 -4.70
N MET A 44 6.49 6.29 -4.79
CA MET A 44 7.37 6.93 -3.84
C MET A 44 6.58 7.51 -2.67
N VAL A 45 6.92 7.09 -1.46
CA VAL A 45 6.33 7.63 -0.23
C VAL A 45 7.30 8.63 0.39
N MET A 46 6.88 9.88 0.52
CA MET A 46 7.58 10.93 1.26
C MET A 46 6.84 11.23 2.57
N GLU A 47 7.53 11.86 3.53
CA GLU A 47 6.95 12.16 4.85
C GLU A 47 5.85 13.23 4.79
N GLY A 48 6.02 14.28 3.97
CA GLY A 48 5.16 15.46 4.01
C GLY A 48 5.38 16.33 5.27
N PRO A 49 4.48 17.29 5.59
CA PRO A 49 3.26 17.65 4.86
C PRO A 49 3.51 18.57 3.66
N LEU A 50 4.74 19.10 3.52
CA LEU A 50 5.13 19.93 2.40
C LEU A 50 5.29 19.06 1.14
N PHE A 51 4.90 19.60 -0.01
CA PHE A 51 5.22 18.99 -1.30
C PHE A 51 6.72 19.03 -1.58
N SER A 52 7.17 18.18 -2.50
CA SER A 52 8.56 18.10 -2.91
C SER A 52 9.06 19.42 -3.49
N THR A 53 10.34 19.70 -3.28
CA THR A 53 11.10 20.63 -4.11
C THR A 53 11.31 20.05 -5.52
N LYS A 54 11.62 20.92 -6.50
CA LYS A 54 11.92 20.46 -7.88
C LYS A 54 13.08 19.46 -7.91
N ALA A 55 14.11 19.69 -7.09
CA ALA A 55 15.27 18.82 -7.01
C ALA A 55 14.90 17.41 -6.52
N GLU A 56 14.05 17.31 -5.49
CA GLU A 56 13.52 16.03 -5.01
C GLU A 56 12.69 15.32 -6.08
N SER A 57 11.81 16.06 -6.76
CA SER A 57 10.99 15.50 -7.84
C SER A 57 11.85 14.90 -8.97
N PHE A 58 12.91 15.60 -9.41
CA PHE A 58 13.86 15.07 -10.40
C PHE A 58 14.68 13.88 -9.85
N LEU A 59 15.07 13.90 -8.57
CA LEU A 59 15.75 12.79 -7.93
C LEU A 59 14.87 11.53 -7.94
N TYR A 60 13.61 11.62 -7.51
CA TYR A 60 12.71 10.46 -7.48
C TYR A 60 12.45 9.90 -8.88
N ARG A 61 12.34 10.78 -9.89
CA ARG A 61 12.25 10.35 -11.29
C ARG A 61 13.50 9.60 -11.75
N SER A 62 14.69 10.02 -11.31
CA SER A 62 15.95 9.32 -11.63
C SER A 62 16.00 7.91 -11.03
N TRP A 63 15.25 7.63 -9.95
CA TRP A 63 15.07 6.30 -9.38
C TRP A 63 14.01 5.46 -10.09
N GLY A 64 13.31 6.01 -11.09
CA GLY A 64 12.19 5.35 -11.77
C GLY A 64 10.87 5.41 -11.00
N ALA A 65 10.71 6.31 -10.03
CA ALA A 65 9.42 6.56 -9.39
C ALA A 65 8.38 6.99 -10.43
N SER A 66 7.19 6.40 -10.36
CA SER A 66 6.09 6.66 -11.30
C SER A 66 5.03 7.60 -10.71
N VAL A 67 4.75 7.45 -9.42
CA VAL A 67 3.82 8.30 -8.65
C VAL A 67 4.43 8.60 -7.29
N ILE A 68 4.03 9.71 -6.68
CA ILE A 68 4.44 10.12 -5.34
C ILE A 68 3.22 10.33 -4.44
N GLY A 69 3.36 10.08 -3.15
CA GLY A 69 2.39 10.46 -2.13
C GLY A 69 2.94 10.21 -0.73
N MET A 70 2.06 10.17 0.28
CA MET A 70 2.48 10.26 1.69
C MET A 70 1.93 9.14 2.59
N THR A 71 1.13 8.20 2.06
CA THR A 71 0.32 7.31 2.92
C THR A 71 0.55 5.82 2.71
N ALA A 72 1.05 5.38 1.55
CA ALA A 72 1.20 3.95 1.26
C ALA A 72 2.20 3.24 2.20
N LEU A 73 3.12 3.99 2.82
CA LEU A 73 3.94 3.53 3.94
C LEU A 73 3.64 4.40 5.16
N PRO A 74 3.53 3.79 6.36
CA PRO A 74 3.77 2.38 6.68
C PRO A 74 2.59 1.44 6.43
N GLU A 75 1.47 1.89 5.84
CA GLU A 75 0.24 1.12 5.69
C GLU A 75 0.47 -0.26 5.04
N ALA A 76 1.18 -0.31 3.90
CA ALA A 76 1.48 -1.57 3.21
C ALA A 76 2.34 -2.54 4.06
N LYS A 77 3.25 -2.01 4.88
CA LYS A 77 4.08 -2.84 5.79
C LYS A 77 3.23 -3.46 6.89
N LEU A 78 2.38 -2.66 7.52
CA LEU A 78 1.49 -3.14 8.58
C LEU A 78 0.47 -4.15 8.03
N ALA A 79 -0.10 -3.90 6.85
CA ALA A 79 -0.98 -4.87 6.20
C ALA A 79 -0.26 -6.19 5.89
N ARG A 80 1.01 -6.13 5.48
CA ARG A 80 1.84 -7.33 5.27
C ARG A 80 2.09 -8.09 6.57
N GLU A 81 2.44 -7.41 7.66
CA GLU A 81 2.64 -8.03 8.97
C GLU A 81 1.36 -8.66 9.53
N ALA A 82 0.19 -8.08 9.21
CA ALA A 82 -1.11 -8.59 9.59
C ALA A 82 -1.66 -9.69 8.66
N GLU A 83 -0.88 -10.17 7.69
CA GLU A 83 -1.31 -11.14 6.67
C GLU A 83 -2.56 -10.69 5.87
N ILE A 84 -2.73 -9.38 5.65
CA ILE A 84 -3.84 -8.79 4.90
C ILE A 84 -3.42 -8.61 3.43
N CYS A 85 -4.29 -9.00 2.50
CA CYS A 85 -4.09 -8.69 1.08
C CYS A 85 -4.26 -7.19 0.85
N TYR A 86 -3.17 -6.49 0.52
CA TYR A 86 -3.16 -5.05 0.32
C TYR A 86 -2.78 -4.68 -1.11
N ALA A 87 -3.50 -3.74 -1.72
CA ALA A 87 -3.18 -3.18 -3.04
C ALA A 87 -3.69 -1.74 -3.10
N THR A 88 -3.08 -0.93 -3.98
CA THR A 88 -3.37 0.51 -4.05
C THR A 88 -3.94 0.89 -5.41
N LEU A 89 -5.07 1.60 -5.41
CA LEU A 89 -5.58 2.34 -6.57
C LEU A 89 -5.14 3.80 -6.43
N ALA A 90 -4.02 4.15 -7.06
CA ALA A 90 -3.48 5.51 -7.01
C ALA A 90 -4.12 6.39 -8.09
N TYR A 91 -4.76 7.49 -7.69
CA TYR A 91 -5.27 8.50 -8.60
C TYR A 91 -4.24 9.61 -8.76
N VAL A 92 -3.89 9.90 -10.01
CA VAL A 92 -2.97 10.99 -10.34
C VAL A 92 -3.75 12.31 -10.31
N THR A 93 -3.42 13.17 -9.37
CA THR A 93 -4.04 14.49 -9.22
C THR A 93 -3.27 15.59 -9.92
N ASP A 94 -1.97 15.42 -10.12
CA ASP A 94 -1.06 16.44 -10.65
C ASP A 94 0.25 15.78 -11.06
N TYR A 95 1.19 16.58 -11.55
CA TYR A 95 2.51 16.13 -12.00
C TYR A 95 3.61 16.43 -10.97
N ASP A 96 3.28 16.56 -9.68
CA ASP A 96 4.21 17.10 -8.68
C ASP A 96 4.79 18.45 -9.16
N CYS A 97 6.03 18.80 -8.83
CA CYS A 97 6.61 20.09 -9.21
C CYS A 97 7.65 20.03 -10.34
N TRP A 98 7.88 18.87 -10.97
CA TRP A 98 8.89 18.72 -12.04
C TRP A 98 8.45 19.25 -13.40
N HIS A 99 7.14 19.31 -13.66
CA HIS A 99 6.63 19.65 -14.99
C HIS A 99 6.62 21.16 -15.22
N GLU A 100 7.48 21.65 -16.13
CA GLU A 100 7.71 23.08 -16.33
C GLU A 100 6.49 23.86 -16.86
N SER A 101 5.60 23.19 -17.60
CA SER A 101 4.40 23.80 -18.19
C SER A 101 3.11 23.62 -17.38
N HIS A 102 3.21 23.10 -16.16
CA HIS A 102 2.08 22.98 -15.24
C HIS A 102 2.37 23.81 -13.99
N ASP A 103 1.36 24.52 -13.50
CA ASP A 103 1.45 25.28 -12.26
C ASP A 103 1.93 24.38 -11.11
N SER A 104 2.70 24.95 -10.18
CA SER A 104 3.09 24.25 -8.96
C SER A 104 1.87 23.68 -8.26
N VAL A 105 1.97 22.46 -7.74
CA VAL A 105 0.87 21.77 -7.04
C VAL A 105 0.27 22.66 -5.97
N THR A 106 -1.04 22.92 -6.08
CA THR A 106 -1.83 23.55 -5.03
C THR A 106 -2.88 22.57 -4.50
N ILE A 107 -3.32 22.79 -3.26
CA ILE A 107 -4.33 21.95 -2.61
C ILE A 107 -5.65 21.97 -3.40
N GLU A 108 -6.02 23.12 -3.97
CA GLU A 108 -7.24 23.30 -4.75
C GLU A 108 -7.24 22.43 -6.01
N MET A 109 -6.10 22.37 -6.72
CA MET A 109 -5.94 21.51 -7.90
C MET A 109 -6.08 20.04 -7.54
N VAL A 110 -5.46 19.62 -6.43
CA VAL A 110 -5.53 18.25 -5.92
C VAL A 110 -6.98 17.87 -5.59
N ILE A 111 -7.69 18.71 -4.82
CA ILE A 111 -9.07 18.45 -4.41
C ILE A 111 -10.00 18.38 -5.63
N ALA A 112 -9.88 19.31 -6.58
CA ALA A 112 -10.72 19.31 -7.77
C ALA A 112 -10.55 18.03 -8.60
N ASN A 113 -9.32 17.57 -8.78
CA ASN A 113 -9.02 16.35 -9.55
C ASN A 113 -9.44 15.08 -8.80
N LEU A 114 -9.29 15.08 -7.48
CA LEU A 114 -9.77 14.00 -6.64
C LEU A 114 -11.29 13.87 -6.72
N LEU A 115 -12.05 14.96 -6.57
CA LEU A 115 -13.51 14.94 -6.63
C LEU A 115 -14.04 14.43 -7.98
N ARG A 116 -13.38 14.78 -9.09
CA ARG A 116 -13.70 14.23 -10.43
C ARG A 116 -13.50 12.72 -10.53
N SER A 117 -12.64 12.17 -9.67
CA SER A 117 -12.24 10.77 -9.67
C SER A 117 -13.05 9.89 -8.71
N VAL A 118 -13.74 10.48 -7.72
CA VAL A 118 -14.45 9.74 -6.65
C VAL A 118 -15.50 8.77 -7.20
N GLU A 119 -16.31 9.19 -8.17
CA GLU A 119 -17.37 8.33 -8.70
C GLU A 119 -16.81 7.13 -9.48
N MET A 120 -15.71 7.35 -10.22
CA MET A 120 -14.98 6.26 -10.86
C MET A 120 -14.40 5.30 -9.82
N ALA A 121 -13.79 5.82 -8.74
CA ALA A 121 -13.24 5.02 -7.66
C ALA A 121 -14.32 4.16 -6.99
N LYS A 122 -15.47 4.75 -6.64
CA LYS A 122 -16.61 4.02 -6.07
C LYS A 122 -17.10 2.91 -7.00
N LYS A 123 -17.22 3.19 -8.30
CA LYS A 123 -17.63 2.19 -9.30
C LYS A 123 -16.65 1.01 -9.34
N ILE A 124 -15.36 1.31 -9.42
CA ILE A 124 -14.29 0.29 -9.43
C ILE A 124 -14.33 -0.54 -8.15
N LEU A 125 -14.38 0.09 -6.97
CA LEU A 125 -14.38 -0.61 -5.69
C LEU A 125 -15.59 -1.54 -5.52
N LYS A 126 -16.78 -1.15 -5.99
CA LYS A 126 -17.97 -2.01 -5.99
C LYS A 126 -17.77 -3.27 -6.82
N MET A 127 -17.20 -3.13 -8.01
CA MET A 127 -16.92 -4.25 -8.90
C MET A 127 -15.81 -5.14 -8.33
N VAL A 128 -14.74 -4.57 -7.78
CA VAL A 128 -13.64 -5.33 -7.13
C VAL A 128 -14.19 -6.19 -5.99
N ALA A 129 -15.04 -5.63 -5.12
CA ALA A 129 -15.60 -6.35 -3.98
C ALA A 129 -16.32 -7.65 -4.38
N THR A 130 -16.92 -7.71 -5.58
CA THR A 130 -17.57 -8.92 -6.11
C THR A 130 -16.63 -9.93 -6.75
N GLN A 131 -15.38 -9.56 -7.01
CA GLN A 131 -14.39 -10.38 -7.72
C GLN A 131 -13.27 -10.92 -6.79
N ILE A 132 -13.25 -10.50 -5.52
CA ILE A 132 -12.27 -11.00 -4.55
C ILE A 132 -12.54 -12.49 -4.29
N PRO A 133 -11.56 -13.39 -4.50
CA PRO A 133 -11.75 -14.81 -4.26
C PRO A 133 -11.87 -15.09 -2.76
N GLU A 134 -12.75 -16.04 -2.40
CA GLU A 134 -12.91 -16.49 -1.01
C GLU A 134 -11.62 -17.13 -0.46
N LYS A 135 -10.91 -17.88 -1.31
CA LYS A 135 -9.64 -18.51 -0.97
C LYS A 135 -8.48 -17.60 -1.34
N ARG A 136 -7.55 -17.44 -0.40
CA ARG A 136 -6.32 -16.66 -0.60
C ARG A 136 -5.15 -17.58 -0.92
N GLU A 137 -4.80 -17.65 -2.20
CA GLU A 137 -3.66 -18.45 -2.68
C GLU A 137 -2.37 -17.63 -2.80
N CYS A 138 -2.43 -16.32 -2.58
CA CYS A 138 -1.26 -15.45 -2.58
C CYS A 138 -0.43 -15.55 -1.28
N GLN A 139 0.84 -15.18 -1.36
CA GLN A 139 1.78 -15.15 -0.24
C GLN A 139 1.31 -14.34 0.98
N CYS A 140 0.43 -13.34 0.79
CA CYS A 140 -0.09 -12.50 1.88
C CYS A 140 -0.72 -13.32 3.00
N ALA A 141 -1.40 -14.44 2.69
CA ALA A 141 -2.14 -15.24 3.66
C ALA A 141 -1.27 -16.02 4.67
N THR A 142 0.05 -16.07 4.42
CA THR A 142 1.03 -16.80 5.25
C THR A 142 2.31 -16.00 5.46
N ALA A 143 2.27 -14.68 5.23
CA ALA A 143 3.46 -13.83 5.26
C ALA A 143 4.21 -13.87 6.59
N LEU A 144 3.52 -14.13 7.71
CA LEU A 144 4.11 -14.15 9.04
C LEU A 144 4.64 -15.52 9.45
N LYS A 145 4.21 -16.60 8.78
CA LYS A 145 4.44 -18.01 9.17
C LYS A 145 5.88 -18.31 9.56
N ASP A 146 6.82 -17.92 8.71
CA ASP A 146 8.25 -18.21 8.88
C ASP A 146 9.05 -16.92 9.18
N ALA A 147 8.37 -15.83 9.52
CA ALA A 147 8.97 -14.52 9.75
C ALA A 147 9.24 -14.24 11.24
N ILE A 148 8.56 -14.93 12.15
CA ILE A 148 8.74 -14.76 13.60
C ILE A 148 10.05 -15.44 14.02
N ILE A 149 10.99 -14.65 14.55
CA ILE A 149 12.30 -15.15 15.00
C ILE A 149 12.26 -15.57 16.46
N THR A 150 11.53 -14.83 17.29
CA THR A 150 11.45 -15.11 18.73
C THR A 150 10.70 -16.41 18.98
N SER A 151 11.33 -17.35 19.68
CA SER A 151 10.66 -18.60 20.06
C SER A 151 9.46 -18.32 20.97
N PRO A 152 8.33 -19.04 20.80
CA PRO A 152 7.09 -18.81 21.54
C PRO A 152 7.23 -18.72 23.06
N GLU A 153 8.13 -19.49 23.67
CA GLU A 153 8.37 -19.53 25.11
C GLU A 153 9.07 -18.27 25.66
N HIS A 154 9.73 -17.50 24.79
CA HIS A 154 10.41 -16.26 25.16
C HIS A 154 9.55 -15.00 24.89
N ILE A 155 8.38 -15.15 24.25
CA ILE A 155 7.47 -14.03 24.00
C ILE A 155 6.68 -13.73 25.28
N PRO A 156 6.71 -12.48 25.79
CA PRO A 156 5.94 -12.11 26.98
C PRO A 156 4.45 -12.44 26.84
N ALA A 157 3.85 -13.01 27.89
CA ALA A 157 2.45 -13.45 27.87
C ALA A 157 1.47 -12.30 27.55
N GLN A 158 1.76 -11.10 28.05
CA GLN A 158 0.98 -9.90 27.75
C GLN A 158 1.00 -9.58 26.24
N LEU A 159 2.17 -9.67 25.62
CA LEU A 159 2.34 -9.37 24.20
C LEU A 159 1.66 -10.41 23.30
N LYS A 160 1.69 -11.69 23.71
CA LYS A 160 0.89 -12.75 23.04
C LYS A 160 -0.59 -12.44 23.04
N LYS A 161 -1.11 -11.90 24.15
CA LYS A 161 -2.53 -11.53 24.29
C LYS A 161 -2.87 -10.30 23.43
N GLU A 162 -2.03 -9.27 23.44
CA GLU A 162 -2.23 -8.04 22.67
C GLU A 162 -2.19 -8.29 21.16
N LEU A 163 -1.27 -9.15 20.71
CA LEU A 163 -1.08 -9.44 19.28
C LEU A 163 -1.75 -10.73 18.82
N ALA A 164 -2.68 -11.29 19.61
CA ALA A 164 -3.30 -12.60 19.36
C ALA A 164 -3.94 -12.69 17.97
N LEU A 165 -4.52 -11.60 17.47
CA LEU A 165 -5.13 -11.54 16.13
C LEU A 165 -4.10 -11.66 14.99
N LEU A 166 -2.86 -11.23 15.22
CA LEU A 166 -1.80 -11.25 14.21
C LEU A 166 -1.00 -12.55 14.29
N ILE A 167 -0.62 -12.97 15.51
CA ILE A 167 0.35 -14.06 15.71
C ILE A 167 -0.27 -15.38 16.17
N GLY A 168 -1.53 -15.39 16.62
CA GLY A 168 -2.14 -16.55 17.30
C GLY A 168 -2.26 -17.81 16.45
N LYS A 169 -2.17 -17.67 15.12
CA LYS A 169 -2.08 -18.79 14.18
C LYS A 169 -0.76 -19.57 14.32
N TYR A 170 0.30 -18.91 14.77
CA TYR A 170 1.67 -19.43 14.80
C TYR A 170 2.23 -19.56 16.21
N VAL A 171 1.84 -18.67 17.12
CA VAL A 171 2.29 -18.62 18.50
C VAL A 171 1.14 -19.02 19.42
N LYS A 172 1.31 -20.14 20.12
CA LYS A 172 0.40 -20.59 21.18
C LYS A 172 0.90 -20.18 22.57
#